data_AF-A0A7C9D6J0-F1
#
_entry.id   AF-A0A7C9D6J0-F1
#
_cell.length_a   1.000
_cell.length_b   1.000
_cell.length_c   1.000
_cell.angle_alpha   90.00
_cell.angle_beta   90.00
_cell.angle_gamma   90.00
#
_symmetry.space_group_name_H-M   'P 1'
#
loop_
_entity.id
_entity.type
_entity.pdbx_description
1 polymer ?
#
loop_
_entity_poly.entity_id
_entity_poly.type
_entity_poly.pdbx_seq_one_letter_code
_entity_poly.pdbx_strand_id
1 'polypeptide(L)'
;MNPSESSSAKADRKTIEKNRRNKMKNLYSQLNSLVPHQGSSSGEPMTLPDQIDEATNYIKQLQMNVEELKQTRDSLRSSDRPNGKSKSRRGSSYSPVQIDVTENCGALEVTLVTGLECQFFFNEVIRILHEENADVLNASYSVVEDTAFHTIHAQVHINIEL
;
A
#
# COMPACT_ATOMS: atom_id res chain seq x y z
N MET A 1 56.65 23.06 20.77
CA MET A 1 55.28 22.50 20.62
C MET A 1 54.35 23.34 21.47
N ASN A 2 53.39 24.05 20.85
CA ASN A 2 52.47 24.93 21.56
C ASN A 2 51.38 24.11 22.27
N PRO A 3 51.21 24.21 23.60
CA PRO A 3 50.22 23.40 24.33
C PRO A 3 48.76 23.75 23.97
N SER A 4 48.51 24.93 23.40
CA SER A 4 47.18 25.42 23.00
C SER A 4 46.59 24.72 21.76
N GLU A 5 47.41 24.28 20.79
CA GLU A 5 46.90 23.55 19.61
C GLU A 5 46.40 22.15 19.98
N SER A 6 47.01 21.54 21.01
CA SER A 6 46.68 20.18 21.45
C SER A 6 45.32 20.06 22.15
N SER A 7 44.83 21.14 22.77
CA SER A 7 43.53 21.16 23.47
C SER A 7 42.37 21.38 22.49
N SER A 8 42.57 22.21 21.46
CA SER A 8 41.60 22.44 20.37
C SER A 8 41.32 21.13 19.61
N ALA A 9 42.37 20.44 19.17
CA ALA A 9 42.23 19.17 18.45
C ALA A 9 41.49 18.09 19.26
N LYS A 10 41.65 18.08 20.60
CA LYS A 10 40.92 17.18 21.51
C LYS A 10 39.44 17.56 21.62
N ALA A 11 39.12 18.86 21.67
CA ALA A 11 37.75 19.35 21.67
C ALA A 11 37.03 19.01 20.35
N ASP A 12 37.72 19.14 19.22
CA ASP A 12 37.19 18.77 17.90
C ASP A 12 36.93 17.27 17.80
N ARG A 13 37.88 16.43 18.24
CA ARG A 13 37.69 14.97 18.29
C ARG A 13 36.49 14.56 19.14
N LYS A 14 36.30 15.22 20.30
CA LYS A 14 35.16 14.96 21.19
C LYS A 14 33.83 15.32 20.51
N THR A 15 33.80 16.41 19.76
CA THR A 15 32.62 16.86 19.01
C THR A 15 32.29 15.92 17.86
N ILE A 16 33.30 15.51 17.08
CA ILE A 16 33.13 14.54 15.98
C ILE A 16 32.54 13.23 16.50
N GLU A 17 33.10 12.67 17.58
CA GLU A 17 32.59 11.42 18.17
C GLU A 17 31.19 11.58 18.77
N LYS A 18 30.87 12.74 19.35
CA LYS A 18 29.50 13.04 19.80
C LYS A 18 28.52 13.04 18.63
N ASN A 19 28.86 13.72 17.53
CA ASN A 19 28.02 13.76 16.33
C ASN A 19 27.82 12.36 15.74
N ARG A 20 28.89 11.55 15.69
CA ARG A 20 28.82 10.15 15.25
C ARG A 20 27.83 9.32 16.10
N ARG A 21 27.89 9.43 17.42
CA ARG A 21 26.96 8.73 18.34
C ARG A 21 25.52 9.22 18.21
N ASN A 22 25.31 10.53 18.07
CA ASN A 22 23.98 11.09 17.86
C ASN A 22 23.37 10.60 16.53
N LYS A 23 24.17 10.54 15.47
CA LYS A 23 23.74 9.97 14.19
C LYS A 23 23.29 8.52 14.35
N MET A 24 24.09 7.69 15.01
CA MET A 24 23.72 6.29 15.28
C MET A 24 22.42 6.18 16.09
N LYS A 25 22.28 6.97 17.16
CA LYS A 25 21.05 7.00 17.98
C LYS A 25 19.82 7.31 17.14
N ASN A 26 19.90 8.31 16.26
CA ASN A 26 18.79 8.68 15.38
C ASN A 26 18.42 7.55 14.40
N LEU A 27 19.42 6.87 13.84
CA LEU A 27 19.18 5.74 12.93
C LEU A 27 18.46 4.59 13.63
N TYR A 28 18.85 4.26 14.87
CA TYR A 28 18.14 3.24 15.65
C TYR A 28 16.69 3.65 15.97
N SER A 29 16.45 4.91 16.32
CA SER A 29 15.08 5.41 16.54
C SER A 29 14.22 5.33 15.27
N GLN A 30 14.79 5.66 14.11
CA GLN A 30 14.09 5.51 12.83
C GLN A 30 13.81 4.05 12.50
N LEU A 31 14.79 3.16 12.68
CA LEU A 31 14.62 1.73 12.46
C LEU A 31 13.46 1.18 13.31
N ASN A 32 13.46 1.46 14.62
CA ASN A 32 12.44 0.97 15.53
C ASN A 32 11.04 1.50 15.16
N SER A 33 10.92 2.73 14.65
CA SER A 33 9.63 3.27 14.22
C SER A 33 9.01 2.56 13.01
N LEU A 34 9.81 1.85 12.22
CA LEU A 34 9.37 1.13 11.02
C LEU A 34 9.05 -0.34 11.28
N VAL A 35 9.47 -0.88 12.42
CA VAL A 35 9.26 -2.28 12.79
C VAL A 35 8.01 -2.38 13.67
N PRO A 36 7.02 -3.20 13.31
CA PRO A 36 5.84 -3.41 14.16
C PRO A 36 6.29 -4.01 15.48
N HIS A 37 6.10 -3.29 16.58
CA HIS A 37 6.36 -3.82 17.92
C HIS A 37 5.30 -4.86 18.26
N GLN A 38 5.56 -6.11 17.88
CA GLN A 38 4.69 -7.24 18.20
C GLN A 38 4.84 -7.54 19.69
N GLY A 39 4.01 -6.90 20.51
CA GLY A 39 3.74 -7.36 21.87
C GLY A 39 4.83 -7.07 22.91
N SER A 40 5.19 -5.81 23.11
CA SER A 40 5.75 -5.37 24.40
C SER A 40 4.65 -5.37 25.47
N SER A 41 4.04 -6.54 25.77
CA SER A 41 3.15 -6.67 26.92
C SER A 41 3.92 -6.58 28.25
N SER A 42 5.26 -6.64 28.23
CA SER A 42 6.11 -6.53 29.43
C SER A 42 6.67 -5.13 29.69
N GLY A 43 6.52 -4.16 28.79
CA GLY A 43 7.03 -2.80 28.99
C GLY A 43 8.56 -2.68 29.13
N GLU A 44 9.32 -3.76 28.91
CA GLU A 44 10.78 -3.73 29.00
C GLU A 44 11.40 -3.20 27.70
N PRO A 45 12.36 -2.24 27.81
CA PRO A 45 13.05 -1.71 26.63
C PRO A 45 13.96 -2.79 26.02
N MET A 46 13.68 -3.15 24.77
CA MET A 46 14.46 -4.10 23.98
C MET A 46 15.92 -3.64 23.82
N THR A 47 16.88 -4.57 23.86
CA THR A 47 18.30 -4.23 23.69
C THR A 47 18.62 -3.88 22.24
N LEU A 48 19.72 -3.16 21.98
CA LEU A 48 20.10 -2.75 20.61
C LEU A 48 20.31 -3.95 19.65
N PRO A 49 21.00 -5.04 20.03
CA PRO A 49 21.10 -6.23 19.18
C PRO A 49 19.73 -6.82 18.85
N ASP A 50 18.87 -6.97 19.86
CA ASP A 50 17.54 -7.55 19.68
C ASP A 50 16.70 -6.70 18.71
N GLN A 51 16.77 -5.37 18.80
CA GLN A 51 16.09 -4.45 17.87
C GLN A 51 16.55 -4.65 16.41
N ILE A 52 17.85 -4.90 16.20
CA ILE A 52 18.39 -5.17 14.87
C ILE A 52 17.91 -6.53 14.36
N ASP A 53 17.88 -7.54 15.24
CA ASP A 53 17.41 -8.88 14.90
C ASP A 53 15.92 -8.89 14.56
N GLU A 54 15.09 -8.17 15.33
CA GLU A 54 13.66 -7.99 15.06
C GLU A 54 13.44 -7.32 13.70
N ALA A 55 14.16 -6.24 13.42
CA ALA A 55 14.10 -5.57 12.12
C ALA A 55 14.51 -6.51 10.97
N THR A 56 15.54 -7.33 11.19
CA THR A 56 16.01 -8.31 10.21
C THR A 56 14.96 -9.38 9.94
N ASN A 57 14.30 -9.88 10.98
CA ASN A 57 13.23 -10.85 10.86
C ASN A 57 12.00 -10.25 10.16
N TYR A 58 11.67 -9.00 10.46
CA TYR A 58 10.57 -8.30 9.81
C TYR A 58 10.82 -8.10 8.31
N ILE A 59 12.04 -7.74 7.91
CA ILE A 59 12.42 -7.67 6.49
C ILE A 59 12.22 -9.02 5.80
N LYS A 60 12.65 -10.13 6.41
CA LYS A 60 12.46 -11.48 5.85
C LYS A 60 10.98 -11.82 5.70
N GLN A 61 10.16 -11.51 6.71
CA GLN A 61 8.72 -11.72 6.66
C GLN A 61 8.08 -10.94 5.51
N LEU A 62 8.43 -9.65 5.35
CA LEU A 62 7.92 -8.85 4.24
C LEU A 62 8.34 -9.41 2.88
N GLN A 63 9.58 -9.88 2.75
CA GLN A 63 10.04 -10.53 1.51
C GLN A 63 9.23 -11.78 1.17
N MET A 64 8.93 -12.63 2.16
CA MET A 64 8.07 -13.80 1.98
C MET A 64 6.65 -13.40 1.58
N ASN A 65 6.03 -12.45 2.29
CA ASN A 65 4.68 -11.97 1.98
C ASN A 65 4.58 -11.42 0.57
N VAL A 66 5.58 -10.67 0.11
CA VAL A 66 5.62 -10.15 -1.27
C VAL A 66 5.68 -11.28 -2.28
N GLU A 67 6.47 -12.33 -2.01
CA GLU A 67 6.57 -13.49 -2.90
C GLU A 67 5.27 -14.30 -2.95
N GLU A 68 4.65 -14.55 -1.79
CA GLU A 68 3.34 -15.21 -1.71
C GLU A 68 2.27 -14.44 -2.49
N LEU A 69 2.17 -13.13 -2.28
CA LEU A 69 1.21 -12.28 -3.01
C LEU A 69 1.44 -12.30 -4.52
N LYS A 70 2.70 -12.34 -4.97
CA LYS A 70 3.03 -12.49 -6.39
C LYS A 70 2.57 -13.84 -6.93
N GLN A 71 2.83 -14.93 -6.22
CA GLN A 71 2.40 -16.27 -6.62
C GLN A 71 0.87 -16.40 -6.67
N THR A 72 0.16 -15.85 -5.68
CA THR A 72 -1.30 -15.80 -5.68
C THR A 72 -1.83 -15.03 -6.89
N ARG A 73 -1.29 -13.83 -7.14
CA ARG A 73 -1.67 -13.03 -8.31
C ARG A 73 -1.42 -13.79 -9.62
N ASP A 74 -0.27 -14.43 -9.78
CA ASP A 74 0.08 -15.11 -11.03
C ASP A 74 -0.74 -16.41 -11.23
N SER A 75 -1.15 -17.07 -10.14
CA SER A 75 -2.07 -18.21 -10.15
C SER A 75 -3.49 -17.81 -10.60
N LEU A 76 -3.98 -16.66 -10.14
CA LEU A 76 -5.25 -16.10 -10.60
C LEU A 76 -5.19 -15.71 -12.08
N ARG A 77 -4.10 -15.07 -12.52
CA ARG A 77 -3.90 -14.69 -13.94
C ARG A 77 -3.70 -15.88 -14.88
N SER A 78 -3.25 -17.03 -14.40
CA SER A 78 -3.06 -18.23 -15.23
C SER A 78 -4.31 -19.10 -15.37
N SER A 79 -5.29 -18.99 -14.45
CA SER A 79 -6.62 -19.60 -14.62
C SER A 79 -7.46 -18.94 -15.71
N ASP A 80 -7.22 -17.66 -16.01
CA ASP A 80 -7.98 -16.92 -17.02
C ASP A 80 -7.50 -17.09 -18.46
N ARG A 81 -6.50 -17.95 -18.74
CA ARG A 81 -6.16 -18.29 -20.14
C ARG A 81 -7.30 -19.14 -20.74
N PRO A 82 -8.12 -18.62 -21.67
CA PRO A 82 -9.07 -19.46 -22.37
C PRO A 82 -8.25 -20.26 -23.38
N ASN A 83 -7.94 -21.51 -23.05
CA ASN A 83 -7.40 -22.44 -24.02
C ASN A 83 -8.45 -22.60 -25.13
N GLY A 84 -8.19 -21.98 -26.28
CA GLY A 84 -9.07 -21.99 -27.42
C GLY A 84 -9.32 -23.42 -27.89
N LYS A 85 -10.56 -23.88 -27.68
CA LYS A 85 -11.35 -24.77 -28.55
C LYS A 85 -12.65 -25.17 -27.83
N SER A 86 -13.71 -24.39 -28.02
CA SER A 86 -14.99 -24.95 -28.47
C SER A 86 -15.98 -23.82 -28.77
N LYS A 87 -16.46 -23.80 -30.01
CA LYS A 87 -17.66 -23.05 -30.38
C LYS A 87 -18.84 -23.68 -29.66
N SER A 88 -19.40 -23.00 -28.67
CA SER A 88 -20.80 -23.18 -28.30
C SER A 88 -21.34 -21.87 -27.73
N ARG A 89 -22.08 -21.15 -28.57
CA ARG A 89 -23.08 -20.20 -28.11
C ARG A 89 -24.09 -21.00 -27.28
N ARG A 90 -24.20 -20.73 -25.98
CA ARG A 90 -25.46 -20.79 -25.22
C ARG A 90 -25.28 -20.22 -23.81
N GLY A 91 -25.95 -19.09 -23.62
CA GLY A 91 -26.29 -18.38 -22.39
C GLY A 91 -25.76 -18.93 -21.07
N SER A 92 -24.75 -18.24 -20.53
CA SER A 92 -24.70 -18.01 -19.10
C SER A 92 -24.97 -16.53 -18.87
N SER A 93 -25.95 -16.24 -18.04
CA SER A 93 -26.47 -14.92 -17.70
C SER A 93 -25.47 -14.16 -16.81
N TYR A 94 -24.32 -13.75 -17.36
CA TYR A 94 -23.45 -12.79 -16.71
C TYR A 94 -23.77 -11.42 -17.30
N SER A 95 -24.18 -10.45 -16.46
CA SER A 95 -24.30 -9.07 -16.90
C SER A 95 -22.96 -8.63 -17.52
N PRO A 96 -22.96 -7.88 -18.63
CA PRO A 96 -21.73 -7.41 -19.29
C PRO A 96 -20.88 -6.44 -18.43
N VAL A 97 -21.38 -6.10 -17.24
CA VAL A 97 -20.81 -5.19 -16.26
C VAL A 97 -20.97 -5.82 -14.88
N GLN A 98 -19.87 -5.96 -14.14
CA GLN A 98 -19.87 -6.23 -12.71
C GLN A 98 -19.45 -4.96 -11.97
N ILE A 99 -20.16 -4.66 -10.88
CA ILE A 99 -19.93 -3.48 -10.05
C ILE A 99 -19.85 -3.96 -8.61
N ASP A 100 -18.80 -3.55 -7.91
CA ASP A 100 -18.70 -3.75 -6.47
C ASP A 100 -18.40 -2.42 -5.78
N VAL A 101 -19.01 -2.20 -4.62
CA VAL A 101 -18.97 -0.93 -3.90
C VAL A 101 -18.64 -1.22 -2.44
N THR A 102 -17.50 -0.72 -1.99
CA THR A 102 -17.05 -0.84 -0.60
C THR A 102 -17.04 0.54 0.05
N GLU A 103 -17.68 0.67 1.21
CA GLU A 103 -17.70 1.91 1.99
C GLU A 103 -16.94 1.72 3.31
N ASN A 104 -16.10 2.71 3.65
CA ASN A 104 -15.44 2.78 4.94
C ASN A 104 -15.37 4.23 5.46
N CYS A 105 -16.19 4.55 6.47
CA CYS A 105 -16.16 5.82 7.20
C CYS A 105 -16.25 7.07 6.28
N GLY A 106 -17.16 7.04 5.29
CA GLY A 106 -17.35 8.13 4.32
C GLY A 106 -16.38 8.10 3.13
N ALA A 107 -15.43 7.18 3.09
CA ALA A 107 -14.68 6.86 1.87
C ALA A 107 -15.38 5.73 1.11
N LEU A 108 -15.56 5.93 -0.19
CA LEU A 108 -16.22 5.00 -1.09
C LEU A 108 -15.21 4.49 -2.12
N GLU A 109 -15.15 3.19 -2.31
CA GLU A 109 -14.40 2.53 -3.39
C GLU A 109 -15.39 1.81 -4.30
N VAL A 110 -15.41 2.21 -5.57
CA VAL A 110 -16.23 1.57 -6.61
C VAL A 110 -15.31 0.86 -7.58
N THR A 111 -15.51 -0.44 -7.74
CA THR A 111 -14.81 -1.24 -8.74
C THR A 111 -15.78 -1.68 -9.84
N LEU A 112 -15.33 -1.54 -11.08
CA LEU A 112 -16.12 -1.83 -12.28
C LEU A 112 -15.33 -2.80 -13.15
N VAL A 113 -15.94 -3.92 -13.52
CA VAL A 113 -15.38 -4.86 -14.48
C VAL A 113 -16.31 -4.89 -15.69
N THR A 114 -15.80 -4.43 -16.82
CA THR A 114 -16.60 -4.25 -18.05
C THR A 114 -15.87 -4.81 -19.26
N GLY A 115 -16.61 -5.26 -20.27
CA GLY A 115 -16.01 -5.48 -21.60
C GLY A 115 -15.64 -4.15 -22.26
N LEU A 116 -14.72 -4.16 -23.24
CA LEU A 116 -14.32 -2.95 -23.98
C LEU A 116 -15.49 -2.19 -24.64
N GLU A 117 -16.59 -2.89 -24.97
CA GLU A 117 -17.81 -2.30 -25.54
C GLU A 117 -18.63 -1.48 -24.54
N CYS A 118 -18.31 -1.57 -23.24
CA CYS A 118 -19.05 -0.95 -22.13
C CYS A 118 -18.30 0.20 -21.46
N GLN A 119 -17.31 0.81 -22.13
CA GLN A 119 -16.53 1.94 -21.58
C GLN A 119 -17.39 3.14 -21.16
N PHE A 120 -18.58 3.32 -21.73
CA PHE A 120 -19.52 4.38 -21.33
C PHE A 120 -19.98 4.24 -19.88
N PHE A 121 -19.96 3.03 -19.32
CA PHE A 121 -20.44 2.73 -17.97
C PHE A 121 -19.58 3.41 -16.90
N PHE A 122 -18.27 3.57 -17.16
CA PHE A 122 -17.37 4.29 -16.26
C PHE A 122 -17.78 5.77 -16.12
N ASN A 123 -18.05 6.44 -17.24
CA ASN A 123 -18.49 7.84 -17.22
C ASN A 123 -19.85 8.00 -16.50
N GLU A 124 -20.73 7.02 -16.68
CA GLU A 124 -22.03 7.01 -16.02
C GLU A 124 -21.91 6.88 -14.49
N VAL A 125 -21.01 6.02 -14.01
CA VAL A 125 -20.75 5.86 -12.58
C VAL A 125 -20.17 7.15 -11.99
N ILE A 126 -19.24 7.81 -12.69
CA ILE A 126 -18.70 9.11 -12.26
C ILE A 126 -19.81 10.17 -12.19
N ARG A 127 -20.73 10.19 -13.17
CA ARG A 127 -21.88 11.10 -13.16
C ARG A 127 -22.78 10.86 -11.95
N ILE A 128 -23.12 9.60 -11.67
CA ILE A 128 -23.94 9.23 -10.51
C ILE A 128 -23.25 9.63 -9.20
N LEU A 129 -21.95 9.38 -9.06
CA LEU A 129 -21.21 9.78 -7.86
C LEU A 129 -21.27 11.29 -7.63
N HIS A 130 -21.13 12.08 -8.69
CA HIS A 130 -21.26 13.54 -8.60
C HIS A 130 -22.69 13.98 -8.25
N GLU A 131 -23.72 13.32 -8.77
CA GLU A 131 -25.13 13.58 -8.43
C GLU A 131 -25.44 13.28 -6.95
N GLU A 132 -24.79 12.26 -6.39
CA GLU A 132 -24.92 11.87 -4.98
C GLU A 132 -23.96 12.62 -4.03
N ASN A 133 -23.37 13.75 -4.48
CA ASN A 133 -22.44 14.59 -3.71
C ASN A 133 -21.18 13.83 -3.20
N ALA A 134 -20.74 12.82 -3.94
CA ALA A 134 -19.49 12.11 -3.70
C ALA A 134 -18.36 12.69 -4.55
N ASP A 135 -17.35 13.23 -3.89
CA ASP A 135 -16.17 13.80 -4.54
C ASP A 135 -15.22 12.70 -4.98
N VAL A 136 -14.99 12.57 -6.29
CA VAL A 136 -14.03 11.61 -6.83
C VAL A 136 -12.61 12.11 -6.56
N LEU A 137 -11.88 11.39 -5.71
CA LEU A 137 -10.50 11.70 -5.34
C LEU A 137 -9.49 11.10 -6.31
N ASN A 138 -9.73 9.86 -6.70
CA ASN A 138 -8.84 9.12 -7.60
C ASN A 138 -9.66 8.20 -8.49
N ALA A 139 -9.26 8.09 -9.74
CA ALA A 139 -9.80 7.11 -10.65
C ALA A 139 -8.67 6.48 -11.47
N SER A 140 -8.68 5.16 -11.53
CA SER A 140 -7.69 4.39 -12.28
C SER A 140 -8.41 3.36 -13.15
N TYR A 141 -7.75 2.99 -14.25
CA TYR A 141 -8.21 1.93 -15.11
C TYR A 141 -7.05 1.04 -15.53
N SER A 142 -7.35 -0.21 -15.80
CA SER A 142 -6.44 -1.13 -16.46
C SER A 142 -7.23 -2.03 -17.41
N VAL A 143 -6.59 -2.46 -18.49
CA VAL A 143 -7.19 -3.35 -19.48
C VAL A 143 -6.36 -4.61 -19.56
N VAL A 144 -7.03 -5.75 -19.47
CA VAL A 144 -6.44 -7.08 -19.65
C VAL A 144 -7.29 -7.84 -20.65
N GLU A 145 -6.68 -8.18 -21.80
CA GLU A 145 -7.38 -8.78 -22.94
C GLU A 145 -8.54 -7.88 -23.42
N ASP A 146 -9.78 -8.38 -23.38
CA ASP A 146 -10.99 -7.65 -23.78
C ASP A 146 -11.81 -7.13 -22.58
N THR A 147 -11.20 -7.10 -21.39
CA THR A 147 -11.83 -6.67 -20.13
C THR A 147 -11.14 -5.42 -19.57
N ALA A 148 -11.93 -4.40 -19.26
CA ALA A 148 -11.52 -3.20 -18.58
C ALA A 148 -11.93 -3.24 -17.10
N PHE A 149 -10.94 -3.00 -16.23
CA PHE A 149 -11.08 -2.88 -14.79
C PHE A 149 -10.93 -1.41 -14.42
N HIS A 150 -11.93 -0.85 -13.74
CA HIS A 150 -11.87 0.51 -13.23
C HIS A 150 -11.99 0.49 -11.71
N THR A 151 -11.24 1.38 -11.06
CA THR A 151 -11.31 1.61 -9.63
C THR A 151 -11.46 3.11 -9.41
N ILE A 152 -12.52 3.49 -8.71
CA ILE A 152 -12.85 4.87 -8.38
C ILE A 152 -12.87 4.99 -6.86
N HIS A 153 -12.09 5.91 -6.32
CA HIS A 153 -12.15 6.29 -4.92
C HIS A 153 -12.84 7.65 -4.82
N ALA A 154 -13.90 7.70 -4.04
CA ALA A 154 -14.67 8.91 -3.79
C ALA A 154 -14.85 9.14 -2.28
N GLN A 155 -15.17 10.37 -1.91
CA GLN A 155 -15.50 10.74 -0.54
C GLN A 155 -16.91 11.31 -0.51
N VAL A 156 -17.74 10.77 0.37
CA VAL A 156 -19.12 11.24 0.55
C VAL A 156 -19.12 12.38 1.55
N HIS A 157 -19.71 13.51 1.17
CA HIS A 157 -19.98 14.60 2.11
C HIS A 157 -21.17 14.23 3.00
N ILE A 158 -20.89 13.75 4.22
CA ILE A 158 -21.94 13.55 5.22
C ILE A 158 -22.34 14.93 5.75
N ASN A 159 -23.37 15.52 5.14
CA ASN A 159 -24.03 16.71 5.69
C ASN A 159 -24.82 16.27 6.93
N ILE A 160 -24.21 16.40 8.10
CA ILE A 160 -24.94 16.30 9.37
C ILE A 160 -25.71 17.61 9.52
N GLU A 161 -27.01 17.59 9.22
CA GLU A 161 -27.92 18.66 9.67
C GLU A 161 -27.99 18.60 11.21
N LEU A 162 -27.58 19.68 11.86
CA LEU A 162 -27.68 19.93 13.30
C LEU A 162 -29.04 20.52 13.67
#